data_AF-A0A382HUC0-F1
#
_entry.id   AF-A0A382HUC0-F1
#
_cell.length_a   1.000
_cell.length_b   1.000
_cell.length_c   1.000
_cell.angle_alpha   90.00
_cell.angle_beta   90.00
_cell.angle_gamma   90.00
#
_symmetry.space_group_name_H-M   'P 1'
#
loop_
_entity.id
_entity.type
_entity.pdbx_description
1 polymer ?
#
loop_
_entity_poly.entity_id
_entity_poly.type
_entity_poly.pdbx_seq_one_letter_code
_entity_poly.pdbx_strand_id
1 'polypeptide(L)'
;MTRQFEEIKNLNLPTLEKEILASWEKENTFELSIEKRFNSKNFTFYEGPPTANGRPGIHHVLGRTIKDTFCRYKTLKGFKVSRKAGWDTHGLPVEIE
;
A
#
# COMPACT_ATOMS: atom_id res chain seq x y z
N MET A 1 20.80 30.43 10.54
CA MET A 1 20.93 29.88 9.17
C MET A 1 19.54 29.71 8.60
N THR A 2 19.23 30.39 7.50
CA THR A 2 17.94 30.28 6.81
C THR A 2 17.88 28.89 6.17
N ARG A 3 16.86 28.08 6.51
CA ARG A 3 16.65 26.80 5.81
C ARG A 3 16.23 27.11 4.38
N GLN A 4 17.12 26.87 3.43
CA GLN A 4 16.79 26.93 2.01
C GLN A 4 16.07 25.63 1.63
N PHE A 5 14.91 25.76 1.00
CA PHE A 5 14.18 24.62 0.45
C PHE A 5 14.83 24.19 -0.86
N GLU A 6 14.78 22.89 -1.14
CA GLU A 6 15.22 22.35 -2.41
C GLU A 6 14.29 22.85 -3.55
N GLU A 7 14.89 23.44 -4.57
CA GLU A 7 14.15 23.94 -5.74
C GLU A 7 14.04 22.84 -6.80
N ILE A 8 12.81 22.37 -7.05
CA ILE A 8 12.55 21.37 -8.09
C ILE A 8 12.38 22.09 -9.44
N LYS A 9 13.44 22.09 -10.25
CA LYS A 9 13.44 22.76 -11.57
C LYS A 9 12.69 21.97 -12.66
N ASN A 10 12.71 20.63 -12.57
CA ASN A 10 12.02 19.73 -13.48
C ASN A 10 11.34 18.62 -12.68
N LEU A 11 10.01 18.52 -12.81
CA LEU A 11 9.21 17.52 -12.09
C LEU A 11 9.14 16.22 -12.90
N ASN A 12 9.82 15.17 -12.44
CA ASN A 12 9.71 13.81 -12.98
C ASN A 12 9.08 12.89 -11.93
N LEU A 13 7.76 12.69 -12.02
CA LEU A 13 7.01 11.90 -11.04
C LEU A 13 7.45 10.43 -10.98
N PRO A 14 7.66 9.71 -12.11
CA PRO A 14 8.14 8.33 -12.05
C PRO A 14 9.47 8.16 -11.32
N THR A 15 10.41 9.09 -11.47
CA THR A 15 11.68 9.06 -10.73
C THR A 15 11.47 9.34 -9.25
N LEU A 16 10.70 10.38 -8.94
CA LEU A 16 10.38 10.74 -7.56
C LEU A 16 9.65 9.61 -6.81
N GLU A 17 8.70 8.93 -7.45
CA GLU A 17 7.98 7.79 -6.86
C GLU A 17 8.93 6.64 -6.53
N LYS A 18 9.92 6.35 -7.39
CA LYS A 18 10.95 5.32 -7.13
C LYS A 18 11.85 5.70 -5.97
N GLU A 19 12.24 6.97 -5.87
CA GLU A 19 13.05 7.49 -4.75
C GLU A 19 12.30 7.40 -3.41
N ILE A 20 11.01 7.78 -3.39
CA ILE A 20 10.15 7.65 -2.22
C ILE A 20 9.98 6.19 -1.82
N LEU A 21 9.74 5.30 -2.80
CA LEU A 21 9.61 3.86 -2.54
C LEU A 21 10.90 3.29 -1.92
N ALA A 22 12.06 3.66 -2.47
CA ALA A 22 13.36 3.22 -1.95
C ALA A 22 13.62 3.73 -0.52
N SER A 23 13.22 4.96 -0.20
CA SER A 23 13.25 5.49 1.17
C SER A 23 12.34 4.68 2.10
N TRP A 24 11.10 4.38 1.69
CA TRP A 24 10.17 3.59 2.49
C TRP A 24 10.70 2.18 2.78
N GLU A 25 11.31 1.52 1.80
CA GLU A 25 11.96 0.21 1.97
C GLU A 25 13.14 0.29 2.93
N LYS A 26 14.06 1.24 2.73
CA LYS A 26 15.23 1.43 3.59
C LYS A 26 14.84 1.70 5.05
N GLU A 27 13.76 2.43 5.26
CA GLU A 27 13.28 2.83 6.58
C GLU A 27 12.31 1.82 7.20
N ASN A 28 11.92 0.75 6.49
CA ASN A 28 10.83 -0.15 6.89
C ASN A 28 9.55 0.63 7.27
N THR A 29 9.22 1.66 6.49
CA THR A 29 8.16 2.64 6.83
C THR A 29 6.81 1.97 7.06
N PHE A 30 6.49 0.92 6.29
CA PHE A 30 5.22 0.22 6.41
C PHE A 30 5.11 -0.55 7.74
N GLU A 31 6.10 -1.38 8.06
CA GLU A 31 6.19 -2.18 9.27
C GLU A 31 6.18 -1.28 10.51
N LEU A 32 7.02 -0.23 10.50
CA LEU A 32 7.06 0.77 11.58
C LEU A 32 5.71 1.46 11.79
N SER A 33 4.93 1.68 10.72
CA SER A 33 3.60 2.29 10.84
C SER A 33 2.62 1.42 11.64
N ILE A 34 2.82 0.10 11.63
CA ILE A 34 2.02 -0.89 12.37
C ILE A 34 2.59 -1.05 13.79
N GLU A 35 3.90 -1.22 13.93
CA GLU A 35 4.59 -1.46 15.20
C GLU A 35 4.43 -0.31 16.19
N LYS A 36 4.55 0.95 15.71
CA LYS A 36 4.33 2.16 16.53
C LYS A 36 2.92 2.23 17.14
N ARG A 37 2.00 1.38 16.72
CA ARG A 37 0.61 1.31 17.17
C ARG A 37 0.27 -0.01 17.86
N PHE A 38 1.27 -0.73 18.40
CA PHE A 38 1.07 -2.04 19.02
C PHE A 38 -0.09 -2.11 20.03
N ASN A 39 -0.23 -1.08 20.89
CA ASN A 39 -1.28 -0.96 21.93
C ASN A 39 -2.54 -0.21 21.46
N SER A 40 -2.65 0.15 20.18
CA SER A 40 -3.81 0.88 19.65
C SER A 40 -4.97 -0.05 19.29
N LYS A 41 -6.17 0.51 19.18
CA LYS A 41 -7.35 -0.24 18.72
C LYS A 41 -7.12 -0.78 17.30
N ASN A 42 -7.44 -2.05 17.09
CA ASN A 42 -7.35 -2.67 15.77
C ASN A 42 -8.43 -2.13 14.82
N PHE A 43 -8.05 -1.94 13.57
CA PHE A 43 -8.96 -1.85 12.44
C PHE A 43 -8.61 -2.99 11.48
N THR A 44 -9.49 -3.98 11.40
CA THR A 44 -9.32 -5.17 10.57
C THR A 44 -9.78 -4.86 9.15
N PHE A 45 -8.91 -5.13 8.18
CA PHE A 45 -9.18 -4.99 6.75
C PHE A 45 -9.12 -6.36 6.08
N TYR A 46 -10.12 -6.65 5.25
CA TYR A 46 -10.18 -7.86 4.42
C TYR A 46 -9.95 -7.50 2.96
N GLU A 47 -8.90 -8.09 2.39
CA GLU A 47 -8.62 -7.99 0.97
C GLU A 47 -9.37 -9.12 0.25
N GLY A 48 -10.20 -8.77 -0.73
CA GLY A 48 -10.80 -9.77 -1.62
C GLY A 48 -9.69 -10.37 -2.49
N PRO A 49 -9.36 -11.66 -2.31
CA PRO A 49 -8.18 -12.25 -2.93
C PRO A 49 -8.36 -12.28 -4.46
N PRO A 50 -7.44 -11.71 -5.25
CA PRO A 50 -7.45 -11.90 -6.70
C PRO A 50 -7.15 -13.35 -7.05
N THR A 51 -7.71 -13.82 -8.16
CA THR A 51 -7.36 -15.11 -8.74
C THR A 51 -5.93 -15.06 -9.29
N ALA A 52 -5.13 -16.10 -9.03
CA ALA A 52 -3.70 -16.13 -9.35
C ALA A 52 -3.39 -16.59 -10.79
N ASN A 53 -4.18 -16.18 -11.78
CA ASN A 53 -4.14 -16.73 -13.14
C ASN A 53 -3.89 -15.66 -14.24
N GLY A 54 -4.28 -14.41 -14.01
CA GLY A 54 -4.12 -13.30 -14.96
C GLY A 54 -3.21 -12.15 -14.53
N ARG A 55 -2.81 -11.30 -15.49
CA ARG A 55 -2.16 -10.01 -15.20
C ARG A 55 -3.19 -8.99 -14.67
N PRO A 56 -2.81 -8.11 -13.73
CA PRO A 56 -3.74 -7.11 -13.21
C PRO A 56 -4.09 -6.05 -14.27
N GLY A 57 -5.39 -5.94 -14.60
CA GLY A 57 -5.95 -4.80 -15.34
C GLY A 57 -6.17 -3.52 -14.49
N ILE A 58 -6.53 -2.41 -15.15
CA ILE A 58 -6.73 -1.09 -14.51
C ILE A 58 -7.74 -1.09 -13.36
N HIS A 59 -8.76 -1.94 -13.42
CA HIS A 59 -9.75 -2.09 -12.35
C HIS A 59 -9.12 -2.62 -11.05
N HIS A 60 -8.06 -3.43 -11.13
CA HIS A 60 -7.29 -3.85 -9.95
C HIS A 60 -6.54 -2.67 -9.33
N VAL A 61 -5.99 -1.77 -10.15
CA VAL A 61 -5.31 -0.56 -9.67
C VAL A 61 -6.31 0.29 -8.89
N LEU A 62 -7.45 0.63 -9.49
CA LEU A 62 -8.50 1.43 -8.85
C LEU A 62 -8.95 0.80 -7.51
N GLY A 63 -9.26 -0.50 -7.53
CA GLY A 63 -9.68 -1.21 -6.32
C GLY A 63 -8.62 -1.20 -5.24
N ARG A 64 -7.34 -1.41 -5.59
CA ARG A 64 -6.22 -1.39 -4.63
C ARG A 64 -5.95 0.02 -4.10
N THR A 65 -6.07 1.06 -4.92
CA THR A 65 -5.90 2.45 -4.49
C THR A 65 -6.90 2.81 -3.40
N ILE A 66 -8.19 2.55 -3.62
CA ILE A 66 -9.24 2.86 -2.62
C ILE A 66 -8.99 2.07 -1.32
N LYS A 67 -8.69 0.77 -1.44
CA LYS A 67 -8.40 -0.11 -0.30
C LYS A 67 -7.22 0.42 0.54
N ASP A 68 -6.12 0.82 -0.11
CA ASP A 68 -4.93 1.35 0.58
C ASP A 68 -5.18 2.74 1.19
N THR A 69 -5.89 3.63 0.50
CA THR A 69 -6.23 4.98 1.00
C THR A 69 -6.95 4.91 2.34
N PHE A 70 -7.97 4.05 2.48
CA PHE A 70 -8.69 3.91 3.75
C PHE A 70 -7.84 3.27 4.84
N CYS A 71 -6.97 2.32 4.50
CA CYS A 71 -6.05 1.73 5.46
C CYS A 71 -5.07 2.78 6.01
N ARG A 72 -4.50 3.63 5.14
CA ARG A 72 -3.64 4.77 5.56
C ARG A 72 -4.41 5.77 6.39
N TYR A 73 -5.62 6.14 5.98
CA TYR A 73 -6.48 7.02 6.77
C TYR A 73 -6.72 6.49 8.18
N LYS A 74 -7.06 5.20 8.34
CA LYS A 74 -7.26 4.58 9.66
C LYS A 74 -5.97 4.54 10.49
N THR A 75 -4.82 4.26 9.86
CA THR A 75 -3.51 4.37 10.52
C THR A 75 -3.27 5.80 11.05
N LEU A 76 -3.55 6.82 10.25
CA LEU A 76 -3.43 8.24 10.65
C LEU A 76 -4.44 8.63 11.74
N LYS A 77 -5.62 8.01 11.78
CA LYS A 77 -6.60 8.16 12.87
C LYS A 77 -6.23 7.39 14.15
N GLY A 78 -5.05 6.77 14.21
CA GLY A 78 -4.51 6.12 15.41
C GLY A 78 -4.85 4.64 15.53
N PHE A 79 -5.44 4.00 14.51
CA PHE A 79 -5.73 2.57 14.56
C PHE A 79 -4.51 1.74 14.16
N LYS A 80 -4.36 0.56 14.78
CA LYS A 80 -3.46 -0.48 14.29
C LYS A 80 -4.13 -1.17 13.11
N VAL A 81 -3.51 -1.08 11.93
CA VAL A 81 -4.05 -1.63 10.67
C VAL A 81 -3.08 -2.66 10.11
N SER A 82 -3.24 -3.92 10.50
CA SER A 82 -2.52 -5.04 9.89
C SER A 82 -3.15 -5.38 8.54
N ARG A 83 -2.33 -5.47 7.49
CA ARG A 83 -2.80 -5.68 6.11
C ARG A 83 -2.19 -6.97 5.60
N LYS A 84 -3.04 -7.89 5.16
CA LYS A 84 -2.64 -9.18 4.61
C LYS A 84 -3.36 -9.38 3.28
N ALA A 85 -2.60 -9.71 2.25
CA ALA A 85 -3.15 -10.12 0.96
C ALA A 85 -3.48 -11.62 0.97
N GLY A 86 -4.33 -12.03 0.05
CA GLY A 86 -4.61 -13.43 -0.23
C GLY A 86 -4.58 -13.69 -1.73
N TRP A 87 -4.67 -14.96 -2.10
CA TRP A 87 -4.80 -15.42 -3.48
C TRP A 87 -5.93 -16.43 -3.53
N ASP A 88 -6.79 -16.29 -4.53
CA ASP A 88 -7.78 -17.30 -4.84
C ASP A 88 -7.17 -18.24 -5.88
N THR A 89 -7.06 -19.52 -5.52
CA THR A 89 -6.26 -20.51 -6.27
C THR A 89 -7.08 -21.73 -6.70
N HIS A 90 -8.38 -21.73 -6.46
CA HIS A 90 -9.25 -22.86 -6.77
C HIS A 90 -10.47 -22.44 -7.61
N GLY A 91 -11.16 -23.45 -8.13
CA GLY A 91 -12.45 -23.29 -8.82
C GLY A 91 -12.32 -23.08 -10.32
N LEU A 92 -13.48 -23.06 -10.97
CA LEU A 92 -13.60 -23.01 -12.43
C LEU A 92 -12.75 -21.93 -13.11
N PRO A 93 -12.62 -20.69 -12.58
CA PRO A 93 -11.78 -19.67 -13.23
C PRO A 93 -10.31 -20.05 -13.39
N VAL A 94 -9.78 -20.90 -12.49
CA VAL A 94 -8.41 -21.43 -12.59
C VAL A 94 -8.36 -22.66 -13.49
N GLU A 95 -9.38 -23.51 -13.46
CA GLU A 95 -9.42 -24.77 -14.22
C GLU A 95 -9.62 -24.59 -15.73
N ILE A 96 -10.19 -23.47 -16.16
CA ILE A 96 -10.52 -23.19 -17.57
C ILE A 96 -9.58 -22.20 -18.27
N GLU A 97 -8.56 -21.68 -17.56
CA GLU A 97 -7.50 -20.85 -18.15
C GLU A 97 -6.34 -21.67 -18.73
#